data_AF-A0A060BTP2-F1
#
_entry.id   AF-A0A060BTP2-F1
#
_cell.length_a   1.000
_cell.length_b   1.000
_cell.length_c   1.000
_cell.angle_alpha   90.00
_cell.angle_beta   90.00
_cell.angle_gamma   90.00
#
_symmetry.space_group_name_H-M   'P 1'
#
loop_
_entity.id
_entity.type
_entity.pdbx_description
1 polymer ?
#
loop_
_entity_poly.entity_id
_entity_poly.type
_entity_poly.pdbx_seq_one_letter_code
_entity_poly.pdbx_strand_id
1 'polypeptide(L)'
;GPRRVLAYTLTSSAQAGADPSDWTLQGSDDGRRWTELDARHGERFDWRRQTRAFVVKHPGTYRYYRWTPAGNGPVTVAEIEWLGPPDNGRL
;
A
#
# COMPACT_ATOMS: atom_id res chain seq x y z
N GLY A 1 11.28 -5.11 -14.51
CA GLY A 1 10.71 -6.47 -14.38
C GLY A 1 9.79 -6.52 -13.17
N PRO A 2 9.11 -7.64 -12.90
CA PRO A 2 8.36 -7.83 -11.66
C PRO A 2 9.21 -7.50 -10.42
N ARG A 3 8.60 -6.89 -9.40
CA ARG A 3 9.26 -6.46 -8.16
C ARG A 3 8.62 -7.15 -6.97
N ARG A 4 9.41 -7.51 -5.97
CA ARG A 4 8.92 -8.08 -4.71
C ARG A 4 8.73 -6.97 -3.69
N VAL A 5 7.51 -6.77 -3.21
CA VAL A 5 7.20 -5.80 -2.16
C VAL A 5 7.10 -6.54 -0.83
N LEU A 6 7.93 -6.14 0.14
CA LEU A 6 8.00 -6.72 1.49
C LEU A 6 7.29 -5.83 2.52
N ALA A 7 7.33 -4.52 2.31
CA ALA A 7 6.67 -3.54 3.15
C ALA A 7 6.23 -2.35 2.29
N TYR A 8 5.39 -1.49 2.85
CA TYR A 8 5.07 -0.19 2.26
C TYR A 8 4.96 0.86 3.36
N THR A 9 5.21 2.11 2.98
CA THR A 9 4.87 3.27 3.80
C THR A 9 3.57 3.89 3.28
N LEU A 10 2.78 4.43 4.19
CA LEU A 10 1.60 5.22 3.89
C LEU A 10 1.70 6.52 4.68
N THR A 11 1.63 7.65 3.98
CA THR A 11 1.60 8.97 4.61
C THR A 11 0.18 9.52 4.57
N SER A 12 -0.43 9.77 5.73
CA SER A 12 -1.76 10.38 5.82
C SER A 12 -1.77 11.78 5.20
N SER A 13 -2.93 12.26 4.78
CA SER A 13 -3.00 13.61 4.21
C SER A 13 -3.00 14.69 5.31
N ALA A 14 -3.05 15.96 4.88
CA ALA A 14 -3.31 17.08 5.80
C ALA A 14 -4.80 17.29 6.10
N GLN A 15 -5.70 16.60 5.37
CA GLN A 15 -7.13 16.80 5.47
C GLN A 15 -7.71 16.05 6.68
N ALA A 16 -8.43 16.78 7.54
CA ALA A 16 -9.09 16.19 8.71
C ALA A 16 -10.23 15.24 8.30
N GLY A 17 -10.31 14.09 8.98
CA GLY A 17 -11.42 13.14 8.80
C GLY A 17 -11.38 12.30 7.52
N ALA A 18 -10.30 12.37 6.74
CA ALA A 18 -10.13 11.63 5.50
C ALA A 18 -8.92 10.68 5.54
N ASP A 19 -8.47 10.31 6.73
CA ASP A 19 -7.37 9.36 6.91
C ASP A 19 -7.84 7.94 6.56
N PRO A 20 -6.98 7.12 5.95
CA PRO A 20 -7.30 5.73 5.69
C PRO A 20 -7.35 4.93 7.01
N SER A 21 -8.43 4.17 7.21
CA SER A 21 -8.56 3.19 8.30
C SER A 21 -8.48 1.74 7.82
N ASP A 22 -9.00 1.49 6.62
CA ASP A 22 -9.14 0.16 6.05
C ASP A 22 -8.70 0.19 4.58
N TRP A 23 -7.96 -0.84 4.16
CA TRP A 23 -7.54 -0.96 2.77
C TRP A 23 -7.05 -2.38 2.44
N THR A 24 -6.98 -2.65 1.13
CA THR A 24 -6.36 -3.86 0.58
C THR A 24 -5.17 -3.49 -0.28
N LEU A 25 -4.06 -4.20 -0.11
CA LEU A 25 -2.94 -4.23 -1.04
C LEU A 25 -3.04 -5.47 -1.92
N GLN A 26 -2.95 -5.28 -3.23
CA GLN A 26 -3.03 -6.35 -4.21
C GLN A 26 -1.87 -6.30 -5.20
N GLY A 27 -1.48 -7.49 -5.69
CA GLY A 27 -0.48 -7.67 -6.74
C GLY A 27 -1.09 -8.31 -7.99
N SER A 28 -0.53 -7.98 -9.15
CA SER A 28 -0.95 -8.56 -10.43
C SER A 28 0.22 -8.65 -11.41
N ASP A 29 0.23 -9.71 -12.23
CA ASP A 29 1.17 -9.84 -13.35
C ASP A 29 0.62 -9.25 -14.65
N ASP A 30 -0.69 -9.09 -14.77
CA ASP A 30 -1.37 -8.70 -16.02
C ASP A 30 -2.24 -7.43 -15.88
N GLY A 31 -2.36 -6.88 -14.67
CA GLY A 31 -3.21 -5.73 -14.35
C GLY A 31 -4.72 -6.04 -14.33
N ARG A 32 -5.12 -7.29 -14.59
CA ARG A 32 -6.52 -7.72 -14.72
C ARG A 32 -6.93 -8.65 -13.58
N ARG A 33 -6.11 -9.65 -13.29
CA ARG A 33 -6.31 -10.59 -12.18
C ARG A 33 -5.46 -10.14 -11.01
N TRP A 34 -6.10 -9.91 -9.87
CA TRP A 34 -5.46 -9.35 -8.68
C TRP A 34 -5.47 -10.36 -7.56
N THR A 35 -4.29 -10.58 -6.95
CA THR A 35 -4.12 -11.39 -5.74
C THR A 35 -4.01 -10.46 -4.55
N GLU A 36 -4.79 -10.71 -3.50
CA GLU A 36 -4.65 -9.99 -2.23
C GLU A 36 -3.33 -10.36 -1.54
N LEU A 37 -2.56 -9.34 -1.14
CA LEU A 37 -1.27 -9.49 -0.46
C LEU A 37 -1.35 -9.03 1.00
N ASP A 38 -2.20 -8.05 1.28
CA ASP A 38 -2.43 -7.54 2.63
C ASP A 38 -3.83 -6.91 2.73
N ALA A 39 -4.40 -6.98 3.92
CA ALA A 39 -5.65 -6.32 4.28
C ALA A 39 -5.48 -5.71 5.66
N ARG A 40 -5.82 -4.42 5.78
CA ARG A 40 -5.72 -3.66 7.03
C ARG A 40 -7.07 -3.14 7.43
N HIS A 41 -7.28 -3.10 8.75
CA HIS A 41 -8.54 -2.70 9.35
C HIS A 41 -8.32 -1.89 10.61
N GLY A 42 -9.12 -0.83 10.78
CA GLY A 42 -9.11 -0.01 12.00
C GLY A 42 -7.77 0.70 12.28
N GLU A 43 -6.94 0.90 11.25
CA GLU A 43 -5.70 1.65 11.39
C GLU A 43 -5.98 3.12 11.71
N ARG A 44 -5.06 3.76 12.43
CA ARG A 44 -5.18 5.16 12.84
C ARG A 44 -3.92 5.94 12.51
N PHE A 45 -4.11 7.21 12.19
CA PHE A 45 -3.04 8.18 12.02
C PHE A 45 -3.26 9.30 13.03
N ASP A 46 -2.42 9.33 14.07
CA ASP A 46 -2.58 10.24 15.21
C ASP A 46 -2.23 11.68 14.84
N TRP A 47 -1.44 11.86 13.76
CA TRP A 47 -1.04 13.17 13.25
C TRP A 47 -1.33 13.32 11.76
N ARG A 48 -1.51 14.58 11.33
CA ARG A 48 -1.56 14.93 9.90
C ARG A 48 -0.20 14.66 9.27
N ARG A 49 -0.17 14.20 8.02
CA ARG A 49 1.09 13.88 7.31
C ARG A 49 1.97 12.87 8.05
N GLN A 50 1.38 11.98 8.82
CA GLN A 50 2.13 10.93 9.50
C GLN A 50 2.42 9.80 8.53
N THR A 51 3.70 9.47 8.39
CA THR A 51 4.14 8.27 7.69
C THR A 51 4.13 7.08 8.64
N ARG A 52 3.46 6.00 8.24
CA ARG A 52 3.49 4.71 8.95
C ARG A 52 3.97 3.61 8.00
N ALA A 53 4.76 2.68 8.52
CA ALA A 53 5.26 1.53 7.78
C ALA A 53 4.45 0.27 8.12
N PHE A 54 4.21 -0.56 7.10
CA PHE A 54 3.45 -1.80 7.20
C PHE A 54 4.18 -2.93 6.49
N VAL A 55 4.43 -4.03 7.19
CA VAL A 55 4.99 -5.26 6.60
C VAL A 55 3.88 -6.01 5.87
N VAL A 56 4.06 -6.30 4.58
CA VAL A 56 3.07 -7.02 3.78
C VAL A 56 2.90 -8.44 4.33
N LYS A 57 1.66 -8.84 4.63
CA LYS A 57 1.35 -10.13 5.25
C LYS A 57 1.72 -11.31 4.34
N HIS A 58 1.42 -11.20 3.05
CA HIS A 58 1.72 -12.22 2.04
C HIS A 58 2.52 -11.59 0.90
N PRO A 59 3.83 -11.34 1.10
CA PRO A 59 4.64 -10.66 0.11
C PRO A 59 4.83 -11.52 -1.14
N GLY A 60 4.66 -10.91 -2.31
CA GLY A 60 4.82 -11.57 -3.60
C GLY A 60 5.61 -10.72 -4.59
N THR A 61 5.85 -11.27 -5.77
CA THR A 61 6.60 -10.61 -6.85
C THR A 61 5.65 -10.38 -8.02
N TYR A 62 5.38 -9.12 -8.34
CA TYR A 62 4.38 -8.74 -9.32
C TYR A 62 4.84 -7.56 -10.20
N ARG A 63 4.20 -7.39 -11.35
CA ARG A 63 4.43 -6.25 -12.24
C ARG A 63 3.63 -5.03 -11.83
N TYR A 64 2.46 -5.24 -11.26
CA TYR A 64 1.53 -4.21 -10.84
C TYR A 64 1.17 -4.41 -9.38
N TYR A 65 1.09 -3.30 -8.66
CA TYR A 65 0.57 -3.22 -7.31
C TYR A 65 -0.58 -2.22 -7.29
N ARG A 66 -1.59 -2.52 -6.48
CA ARG A 66 -2.75 -1.64 -6.28
C ARG A 66 -3.05 -1.57 -4.80
N TRP A 67 -3.03 -0.35 -4.28
CA TRP A 67 -3.61 -0.03 -2.98
C TRP A 67 -5.05 0.44 -3.20
N THR A 68 -6.00 -0.07 -2.44
CA THR A 68 -7.42 0.30 -2.56
C THR A 68 -8.00 0.58 -1.18
N PRO A 69 -8.45 1.83 -0.91
CA PRO A 69 -9.11 2.14 0.34
C PRO A 69 -10.46 1.42 0.41
N ALA A 70 -10.86 1.03 1.62
CA ALA A 70 -12.18 0.47 1.90
C ALA A 70 -12.95 1.39 2.86
N GLY A 71 -14.29 1.30 2.83
CA GLY A 71 -15.19 2.11 3.65
C GLY A 71 -16.01 3.12 2.85
N ASN A 72 -16.90 3.84 3.54
CA ASN A 72 -17.94 4.66 2.93
C ASN A 72 -17.61 6.17 2.89
N GLY A 73 -16.40 6.56 3.31
CA GLY A 73 -15.97 7.95 3.39
C GLY A 73 -14.87 8.32 2.39
N PRO A 74 -14.65 9.62 2.14
CA PRO A 74 -13.51 10.06 1.36
C PRO A 74 -12.20 9.69 2.06
N VAL A 75 -11.28 9.09 1.30
CA VAL A 75 -9.93 8.78 1.78
C VAL A 75 -8.92 9.56 0.96
N THR A 76 -7.98 10.20 1.64
CA THR A 76 -6.90 10.94 1.02
C THR A 76 -5.57 10.53 1.64
N VAL A 77 -4.59 10.30 0.77
CA VAL A 77 -3.23 9.93 1.15
C VAL A 77 -2.27 10.94 0.52
N ALA A 78 -1.22 11.30 1.24
CA ALA A 78 -0.18 12.15 0.69
C ALA A 78 0.80 11.35 -0.17
N GLU A 79 1.13 10.14 0.26
CA GLU A 79 2.15 9.31 -0.38
C GLU A 79 1.99 7.83 -0.04
N ILE A 80 2.41 6.98 -0.99
CA ILE A 80 2.58 5.54 -0.81
C ILE A 80 3.93 5.16 -1.40
N GLU A 81 4.80 4.51 -0.62
CA GLU A 81 6.08 3.99 -1.13
C GLU A 81 6.12 2.47 -0.98
N TRP A 82 6.58 1.79 -2.03
CA TRP A 82 6.78 0.34 -2.03
C TRP A 82 8.20 0.00 -1.65
N LEU A 83 8.37 -0.84 -0.61
CA LEU A 83 9.67 -1.23 -0.10
C LEU A 83 9.94 -2.70 -0.42
N GLY A 84 11.08 -2.96 -1.05
CA GLY A 84 11.50 -4.29 -1.44
C GLY A 84 13.02 -4.35 -1.63
N PRO A 85 13.57 -5.55 -1.89
CA PRO A 85 14.97 -5.68 -2.24
C PRO A 85 15.31 -4.78 -3.43
N PRO A 86 16.52 -4.21 -3.47
CA PRO A 86 16.95 -3.42 -4.60
C PRO A 86 16.89 -4.21 -5.89
N ASP A 87 16.75 -3.46 -6.96
CA ASP A 87 16.72 -3.99 -8.31
C ASP A 87 18.16 -4.35 -8.70
N ASN A 88 18.56 -5.59 -8.44
CA ASN A 88 19.90 -6.10 -8.77
C ASN A 88 20.09 -6.25 -10.29
N GLY A 89 20.03 -5.12 -11.01
CA GLY A 89 20.00 -5.03 -12.47
C GLY A 89 20.85 -6.08 -13.15
N ARG A 90 20.20 -7.08 -13.75
CA ARG A 90 20.77 -7.73 -14.92
C ARG A 90 20.50 -6.79 -16.08
N LEU A 91 21.52 -5.98 -16.39
CA LEU A 91 21.75 -5.48 -17.74
C LEU A 91 21.94 -6.67 -18.69
#